data_AF-A0A257WVN7-F1
#
_entry.id   AF-A0A257WVN7-F1
#
_cell.length_a   1.000
_cell.length_b   1.000
_cell.length_c   1.000
_cell.angle_alpha   90.00
_cell.angle_beta   90.00
_cell.angle_gamma   90.00
#
_symmetry.space_group_name_H-M   'P 1'
#
loop_
_entity.id
_entity.type
_entity.pdbx_description
1 polymer ?
#
loop_
_entity_poly.entity_id
_entity_poly.type
_entity_poly.pdbx_seq_one_letter_code
_entity_poly.pdbx_strand_id
1 'polypeptide(L)'
;TKFRQQQETGAFPPNFMRHYYDVYSLLQDPTVQAFIGTQGYLDHKDKRFPKADNPVIAENEAFVLSDPETRATLQKAYIASSALYFRGQPAFDEILAEIAKWAPKL
;
A
#
# COMPACT_ATOMS: atom_id res chain seq x y z
N THR A 1 1.88 11.76 0.33
CA THR A 1 2.29 10.46 -0.25
C THR A 1 2.20 10.44 -1.78
N LYS A 2 2.73 9.40 -2.45
CA LYS A 2 2.49 9.19 -3.91
C LYS A 2 1.01 9.01 -4.23
N PHE A 3 0.24 8.39 -3.32
CA PHE A 3 -1.21 8.23 -3.47
C PHE A 3 -1.90 9.59 -3.58
N ARG A 4 -1.69 10.47 -2.59
CA ARG A 4 -2.23 11.84 -2.63
C ARG A 4 -1.86 12.58 -3.92
N GLN A 5 -0.61 12.47 -4.39
CA GLN A 5 -0.19 13.09 -5.65
C GLN A 5 -0.95 12.53 -6.87
N GLN A 6 -1.18 11.21 -6.90
CA GLN A 6 -1.96 10.57 -7.97
C GLN A 6 -3.44 11.01 -7.91
N GLN A 7 -4.00 11.22 -6.72
CA GLN A 7 -5.36 11.73 -6.55
C GLN A 7 -5.50 13.20 -7.00
N GLU A 8 -4.51 14.04 -6.67
CA GLU A 8 -4.51 15.47 -7.04
C GLU A 8 -4.32 15.69 -8.56
N THR A 9 -3.51 14.85 -9.20
CA THR A 9 -3.08 15.06 -10.60
C THR A 9 -3.73 14.13 -11.60
N GLY A 10 -4.32 13.02 -11.14
CA GLY A 10 -4.77 11.89 -11.97
C GLY A 10 -3.63 11.09 -12.62
N ALA A 11 -2.40 11.60 -12.58
CA ALA A 11 -1.25 10.98 -13.23
C ALA A 11 -0.64 9.90 -12.34
N PHE A 12 -0.28 8.76 -12.94
CA PHE A 12 0.43 7.69 -12.25
C PHE A 12 1.93 7.98 -12.21
N PRO A 13 2.54 8.12 -11.03
CA PRO A 13 4.00 8.14 -10.92
C PRO A 13 4.61 6.84 -11.47
N PRO A 14 5.87 6.85 -11.93
CA PRO A 14 6.55 5.63 -12.36
C PRO A 14 6.54 4.54 -11.28
N ASN A 15 6.19 3.32 -11.69
CA ASN A 15 6.08 2.14 -10.82
C ASN A 15 5.12 2.31 -9.63
N PHE A 16 4.13 3.22 -9.72
CA PHE A 16 3.21 3.50 -8.63
C PHE A 16 2.54 2.23 -8.07
N MET A 17 2.01 1.39 -8.95
CA MET A 17 1.30 0.18 -8.54
C MET A 17 2.22 -0.88 -7.92
N ARG A 18 3.52 -0.83 -8.18
CA ARG A 18 4.50 -1.76 -7.59
C ARG A 18 4.60 -1.62 -6.07
N HIS A 19 4.29 -0.44 -5.53
CA HIS A 19 4.29 -0.23 -4.09
C HIS A 19 3.30 -1.11 -3.33
N TYR A 20 2.11 -1.34 -3.90
CA TYR A 20 1.13 -2.25 -3.30
C TYR A 20 1.67 -3.68 -3.23
N TYR A 21 2.29 -4.14 -4.32
CA TYR A 21 2.91 -5.46 -4.39
C TYR A 21 4.12 -5.60 -3.45
N ASP A 22 4.96 -4.58 -3.36
CA ASP A 22 6.13 -4.58 -2.48
C ASP A 22 5.69 -4.67 -1.01
N VAL A 23 4.68 -3.89 -0.60
CA VAL A 23 4.11 -3.97 0.76
C VAL A 23 3.51 -5.35 1.01
N TYR A 24 2.71 -5.88 0.08
CA TYR A 24 2.17 -7.24 0.16
C TYR A 24 3.26 -8.30 0.36
N SER A 25 4.37 -8.18 -0.37
CA SER A 25 5.50 -9.11 -0.29
C SER A 25 6.22 -8.98 1.06
N LEU A 26 6.45 -7.75 1.54
CA LEU A 26 7.07 -7.50 2.84
C LEU A 26 6.22 -8.04 3.99
N LEU A 27 4.90 -7.92 3.92
CA LEU A 27 3.99 -8.42 4.96
C LEU A 27 3.96 -9.95 5.07
N GLN A 28 4.52 -10.67 4.10
CA GLN A 28 4.69 -12.13 4.17
C GLN A 28 6.04 -12.54 4.77
N ASP A 29 6.97 -11.60 4.94
CA ASP A 29 8.30 -11.89 5.50
C ASP A 29 8.23 -11.97 7.04
N PRO A 30 8.63 -13.11 7.66
CA PRO A 30 8.56 -13.26 9.11
C PRO A 30 9.37 -12.22 9.90
N THR A 31 10.47 -11.72 9.34
CA THR A 31 11.29 -10.69 10.00
C THR A 31 10.59 -9.34 10.02
N VAL A 32 9.86 -9.01 8.96
CA VAL A 32 9.02 -7.81 8.90
C VAL A 32 7.84 -7.96 9.85
N GLN A 33 7.17 -9.11 9.85
CA GLN A 33 6.05 -9.40 10.76
C GLN A 33 6.44 -9.30 12.23
N ALA A 34 7.66 -9.71 12.58
CA ALA A 34 8.20 -9.58 13.94
C ALA A 34 8.60 -8.14 14.29
N PHE A 35 8.89 -7.31 13.29
CA PHE A 35 9.31 -5.92 13.48
C PHE A 35 8.15 -4.92 13.56
N ILE A 36 7.10 -5.10 12.76
CA ILE A 36 5.94 -4.20 12.76
C ILE A 36 5.19 -4.27 14.09
N GLY A 37 4.70 -3.12 14.57
CA GLY A 37 4.10 -2.98 15.90
C GLY A 37 5.09 -2.91 17.07
N THR A 38 6.41 -3.07 16.84
CA THR A 38 7.42 -2.79 17.87
C THR A 38 7.58 -1.29 18.12
N GLN A 39 8.15 -0.90 19.27
CA GLN A 39 8.42 0.51 19.55
C GLN A 39 9.34 1.15 18.50
N GLY A 40 10.38 0.44 18.06
CA GLY A 40 11.29 0.95 17.03
C GLY A 40 10.60 1.20 15.69
N TYR A 41 9.61 0.38 15.34
CA TYR A 41 8.76 0.62 14.19
C TYR A 41 7.87 1.86 14.38
N LEU A 42 7.19 1.98 15.53
CA LEU A 42 6.31 3.10 15.85
C LEU A 42 7.07 4.44 15.87
N ASP A 43 8.25 4.49 16.49
CA ASP A 43 9.10 5.69 16.52
C ASP A 43 9.57 6.09 15.11
N HIS A 44 9.92 5.10 14.29
CA HIS A 44 10.30 5.36 12.90
C HIS A 44 9.12 5.90 12.10
N LYS A 45 7.94 5.31 12.28
CA LYS A 45 6.70 5.72 11.63
C LYS A 45 6.37 7.16 12.03
N ASP A 46 6.30 7.49 13.31
CA ASP A 46 6.02 8.85 13.78
C ASP A 46 6.98 9.90 13.19
N LYS A 47 8.28 9.57 13.15
CA LYS A 47 9.31 10.46 12.58
C LYS A 47 9.19 10.66 11.07
N ARG A 48 8.75 9.65 10.32
CA ARG A 48 8.83 9.62 8.85
C ARG A 48 7.48 9.80 8.15
N PHE A 49 6.38 9.51 8.83
CA PHE A 49 5.06 9.60 8.23
C PHE A 49 4.77 11.07 7.90
N PRO A 50 4.38 11.40 6.65
CA PRO A 50 4.10 12.78 6.31
C PRO A 50 2.91 13.30 7.11
N LYS A 51 3.05 14.49 7.71
CA LYS A 51 1.99 15.12 8.52
C LYS A 51 0.68 15.40 7.78
N ALA A 52 0.73 15.42 6.45
CA ALA A 52 -0.42 15.69 5.60
C ALA A 52 -1.23 14.42 5.24
N ASP A 53 -0.78 13.23 5.65
CA ASP A 53 -1.44 11.96 5.40
C ASP A 53 -1.93 11.34 6.74
N ASN A 54 -3.02 10.57 6.75
CA ASN A 54 -3.53 9.92 7.96
C ASN A 54 -2.56 8.80 8.42
N PRO A 55 -1.94 8.88 9.61
CA PRO A 55 -1.02 7.85 10.08
C PRO A 55 -1.73 6.56 10.49
N VAL A 56 -3.05 6.56 10.73
CA VAL A 56 -3.82 5.35 11.05
C VAL A 56 -4.06 4.58 9.77
N ILE A 57 -3.29 3.50 9.56
CA ILE A 57 -3.28 2.77 8.28
C ILE A 57 -4.62 2.11 7.99
N ALA A 58 -5.33 1.65 9.02
CA ALA A 58 -6.67 1.09 8.90
C ALA A 58 -7.73 2.08 8.42
N GLU A 59 -7.45 3.39 8.46
CA GLU A 59 -8.34 4.47 8.04
C GLU A 59 -7.76 5.27 6.86
N ASN A 60 -6.59 4.88 6.36
CA ASN A 60 -5.89 5.62 5.32
C ASN A 60 -6.33 5.12 3.94
N GLU A 61 -6.92 6.01 3.14
CA GLU A 61 -7.42 5.69 1.81
C GLU A 61 -6.37 5.15 0.83
N ALA A 62 -5.08 5.43 1.05
CA ALA A 62 -4.02 4.81 0.27
C ALA A 62 -3.94 3.28 0.45
N PHE A 63 -4.51 2.75 1.54
CA PHE A 63 -4.50 1.33 1.89
C PHE A 63 -5.91 0.72 1.86
N VAL A 64 -6.92 1.45 2.33
CA VAL A 64 -8.32 0.98 2.40
C VAL A 64 -8.98 0.99 1.03
N LEU A 65 -8.78 2.07 0.24
CA LEU A 65 -9.44 2.30 -1.04
C LEU A 65 -10.96 2.10 -0.96
N SER A 66 -11.61 2.86 -0.07
CA SER A 66 -13.05 2.72 0.20
C SER A 66 -13.91 3.22 -0.97
N ASP A 67 -13.41 4.18 -1.75
CA ASP A 67 -14.05 4.67 -2.96
C ASP A 67 -13.97 3.65 -4.12
N PRO A 68 -15.11 3.14 -4.62
CA PRO A 68 -15.12 2.11 -5.67
C PRO A 68 -14.49 2.56 -7.00
N GLU A 69 -14.66 3.83 -7.37
CA GLU A 69 -14.12 4.36 -8.64
C GLU A 69 -12.58 4.43 -8.60
N THR A 70 -12.05 4.92 -7.49
CA THR A 70 -10.61 4.95 -7.21
C THR A 70 -10.04 3.54 -7.21
N ARG A 71 -10.68 2.61 -6.48
CA ARG A 71 -10.24 1.20 -6.44
C ARG A 71 -10.22 0.57 -7.83
N ALA A 72 -11.28 0.77 -8.63
CA ALA A 72 -11.34 0.24 -9.99
C ALA A 72 -10.26 0.85 -10.90
N THR A 73 -9.97 2.14 -10.74
CA THR A 73 -8.91 2.83 -11.50
C THR A 73 -7.54 2.26 -11.17
N LEU A 74 -7.22 2.09 -9.88
CA LEU A 74 -5.95 1.49 -9.46
C LEU A 74 -5.84 0.01 -9.87
N GLN A 75 -6.92 -0.76 -9.79
CA GLN A 75 -6.94 -2.15 -10.24
C GLN A 75 -6.62 -2.27 -11.73
N LYS A 76 -7.22 -1.42 -12.57
CA LYS A 76 -6.90 -1.38 -14.01
C LYS A 76 -5.43 -1.05 -14.26
N ALA A 77 -4.89 -0.05 -13.55
CA ALA A 77 -3.48 0.31 -13.65
C ALA A 77 -2.55 -0.81 -13.17
N TYR A 78 -2.95 -1.54 -12.12
CA TYR A 78 -2.21 -2.69 -11.62
C TYR A 78 -2.12 -3.78 -12.67
N ILE A 79 -3.26 -4.21 -13.23
CA ILE A 79 -3.32 -5.22 -14.29
C ILE A 79 -2.50 -4.81 -15.52
N ALA A 80 -2.57 -3.54 -15.92
CA ALA A 80 -1.78 -3.02 -17.03
C ALA A 80 -0.26 -3.09 -16.78
N SER A 81 0.16 -3.09 -15.51
CA SER A 81 1.57 -3.20 -15.09
C SER A 81 2.07 -4.66 -14.94
N SER A 82 1.28 -5.66 -15.32
CA SER A 82 1.56 -7.10 -15.13
C SER A 82 2.94 -7.55 -15.63
N ALA A 83 3.39 -6.99 -16.76
CA ALA A 83 4.69 -7.30 -17.36
C ALA A 83 5.90 -6.96 -16.46
N LEU A 84 5.70 -6.18 -15.40
CA LEU A 84 6.76 -5.79 -14.46
C LEU A 84 6.98 -6.82 -13.33
N TYR A 85 6.15 -7.86 -13.21
CA TYR A 85 6.20 -8.84 -12.12
C TYR A 85 6.81 -10.18 -12.59
N PHE A 86 7.97 -10.53 -12.02
CA PHE A 86 8.78 -11.68 -12.47
C PHE A 86 8.22 -13.06 -12.09
N ARG A 87 7.40 -13.18 -11.03
CA ARG A 87 6.91 -14.47 -10.50
C ARG A 87 5.38 -14.56 -10.42
N GLY A 88 4.70 -13.81 -11.29
CA GLY A 88 3.25 -13.70 -11.29
C GLY A 88 2.77 -12.47 -10.52
N GLN A 89 1.47 -12.22 -10.66
CA GLN A 89 0.78 -11.05 -10.15
C GLN A 89 -0.44 -11.54 -9.37
N PRO A 90 -0.43 -11.54 -8.03
CA PRO A 90 -1.62 -11.87 -7.25
C PRO A 90 -2.74 -10.89 -7.62
N ALA A 91 -4.00 -11.27 -7.40
CA ALA A 91 -5.10 -10.36 -7.67
C ALA A 91 -4.97 -9.11 -6.80
N PHE A 92 -5.37 -7.95 -7.33
CA PHE A 92 -5.27 -6.70 -6.56
C PHE A 92 -6.05 -6.78 -5.25
N ASP A 93 -7.19 -7.48 -5.25
CA ASP A 93 -7.99 -7.70 -4.05
C ASP A 93 -7.30 -8.59 -3.02
N GLU A 94 -6.46 -9.55 -3.44
CA GLU A 94 -5.65 -10.37 -2.53
C GLU A 94 -4.57 -9.52 -1.84
N ILE A 95 -3.95 -8.62 -2.60
CA ILE A 95 -3.00 -7.65 -2.04
C ILE A 95 -3.67 -6.78 -0.97
N LEU A 96 -4.82 -6.19 -1.30
CA LEU A 96 -5.53 -5.31 -0.37
C LEU A 96 -6.02 -6.08 0.87
N ALA A 97 -6.48 -7.33 0.71
CA ALA A 97 -6.92 -8.16 1.82
C ALA A 97 -5.78 -8.46 2.81
N GLU A 98 -4.58 -8.81 2.32
CA GLU A 98 -3.44 -9.05 3.21
C GLU A 98 -2.99 -7.73 3.89
N ILE A 99 -2.96 -6.61 3.15
CA ILE A 99 -2.66 -5.31 3.76
C ILE A 99 -3.66 -4.97 4.87
N ALA A 100 -4.96 -5.15 4.64
CA ALA A 100 -6.01 -4.86 5.60
C ALA A 100 -5.88 -5.68 6.90
N LYS A 101 -5.47 -6.95 6.79
CA LYS A 101 -5.20 -7.83 7.94
C LYS A 101 -4.09 -7.29 8.85
N TRP A 102 -3.08 -6.64 8.27
CA TRP A 102 -1.96 -6.06 9.02
C TRP A 102 -2.14 -4.60 9.40
N ALA A 103 -3.08 -3.88 8.77
CA ALA A 103 -3.33 -2.46 8.99
C ALA A 103 -3.44 -2.03 10.48
N PRO A 104 -4.03 -2.82 11.41
CA PRO A 104 -4.06 -2.45 12.83
C PRO A 104 -2.69 -2.43 13.52
N LYS A 105 -1.69 -3.13 12.96
CA LYS A 105 -0.32 -3.22 13.48
C LYS A 105 0.67 -2.30 12.76
N LEU A 106 0.26 -1.76 11.61
CA LEU A 106 1.03 -0.80 10.82
C LEU A 106 0.78 0.61 11.34
#